data_AF-A0A954FGP3-F1
#
_entry.id   AF-A0A954FGP3-F1
#
_cell.length_a   1.000
_cell.length_b   1.000
_cell.length_c   1.000
_cell.angle_alpha   90.00
_cell.angle_beta   90.00
_cell.angle_gamma   90.00
#
_symmetry.space_group_name_H-M   'P 1'
#
loop_
_entity.id
_entity.type
_entity.pdbx_description
1 polymer ?
#
loop_
_entity_poly.entity_id
_entity_poly.type
_entity_poly.pdbx_seq_one_letter_code
_entity_poly.pdbx_strand_id
1 'polypeptide(L)'
;MRVLINRWLPQPFALSPWATWTLFSLIRHRQRQAFVAEIVRDRVGVRLEHLARRGYDAHPPDKGHGVVPGLADWDYNLHGRGCCVIHRLSGVEIDVDFFDDTSDWFEPYFYQCFLSTLKEPELWEKRLIELHPQFSDRGPTFETIRLAFADLQEAGFLESHSQRSSIVKFAFDEQTLSNQMAWFETAAEDRHRLIRLAAVIGDWPLVCNLQSAENVEVTVAEAARQVIALREQKLIRLFEEENRQRLALKGLQEIDSLHLDEYIITILKQGMSTADTALEMLLKRNDKSWCPLIHEFYQQFNPAGSADEFPSPEIWGQCLEFLFRHQYPFPEAAEVFSNVHQYCLGEAVVLALMYQRSHALRLLRAALRSEIPNNRMIAAAVLALIDQPWSREELLSAFSESEELAQTAECRAALLETQCSQAHQIVSEWQARHPVQRESDEWMTVEEMNIRSLPVYLQWEMDDLRERIVPLRNVVLPDFENE
;
A
#
# COMPACT_ATOMS: atom_id res chain seq x y z
N MET A 1 11.82 -36.28 -10.52
CA MET A 1 12.61 -35.44 -11.45
C MET A 1 12.41 -35.78 -12.93
N ARG A 2 12.96 -36.90 -13.47
CA ARG A 2 12.80 -37.27 -14.91
C ARG A 2 11.34 -37.32 -15.37
N VAL A 3 10.42 -37.84 -14.56
CA VAL A 3 9.00 -38.00 -14.98
C VAL A 3 8.26 -36.66 -15.06
N LEU A 4 8.51 -35.73 -14.14
CA LEU A 4 7.84 -34.41 -14.11
C LEU A 4 8.45 -33.48 -15.17
N ILE A 5 9.78 -33.41 -15.21
CA ILE A 5 10.51 -32.63 -16.21
C ILE A 5 10.29 -33.19 -17.63
N ASN A 6 10.33 -34.51 -17.86
CA ASN A 6 10.10 -35.07 -19.20
C ASN A 6 8.61 -35.05 -19.62
N ARG A 7 7.67 -34.95 -18.67
CA ARG A 7 6.24 -34.83 -18.99
C ARG A 7 5.85 -33.38 -19.30
N TRP A 8 6.56 -32.40 -18.77
CA TRP A 8 6.22 -30.97 -18.87
C TRP A 8 7.16 -30.19 -19.79
N LEU A 9 8.42 -30.60 -19.99
CA LEU A 9 9.30 -30.05 -21.05
C LEU A 9 8.66 -30.07 -22.46
N PRO A 10 7.87 -31.09 -22.85
CA PRO A 10 7.18 -31.09 -24.14
C PRO A 10 5.88 -30.27 -24.15
N GLN A 11 5.39 -29.83 -22.98
CA GLN A 11 4.14 -29.10 -22.79
C GLN A 11 4.37 -27.95 -21.82
N PRO A 12 4.96 -26.83 -22.27
CA PRO A 12 5.14 -25.66 -21.42
C PRO A 12 3.79 -25.28 -20.79
N PHE A 13 3.83 -24.82 -19.53
CA PHE A 13 2.66 -24.22 -18.91
C PHE A 13 2.11 -23.15 -19.87
N ALA A 14 0.81 -23.19 -20.16
CA ALA A 14 0.16 -22.16 -20.99
C ALA A 14 0.12 -20.78 -20.30
N LEU A 15 0.57 -20.72 -19.05
CA LEU A 15 0.61 -19.54 -18.20
C LEU A 15 1.88 -18.73 -18.47
N SER A 16 1.79 -17.42 -18.25
CA SER A 16 2.98 -16.56 -18.21
C SER A 16 3.86 -16.88 -17.00
N PRO A 17 5.14 -16.47 -16.98
CA PRO A 17 5.98 -16.60 -15.79
C PRO A 17 5.34 -15.95 -14.55
N TRP A 18 4.81 -14.73 -14.69
CA TRP A 18 4.10 -14.03 -13.60
C TRP A 18 2.94 -14.85 -13.02
N ALA A 19 2.09 -15.44 -13.87
CA ALA A 19 0.99 -16.28 -13.43
C ALA A 19 1.45 -17.59 -12.80
N THR A 20 2.46 -18.25 -13.38
CA THR A 20 2.96 -19.55 -12.90
C THR A 20 3.65 -19.43 -11.54
N TRP A 21 4.53 -18.42 -11.37
CA TRP A 21 5.16 -18.17 -10.07
C TRP A 21 4.13 -17.75 -9.01
N THR A 22 3.12 -16.96 -9.38
CA THR A 22 2.00 -16.63 -8.48
C THR A 22 1.25 -17.88 -8.05
N LEU A 23 0.91 -18.78 -8.98
CA LEU A 23 0.21 -20.04 -8.67
C LEU A 23 0.96 -20.86 -7.62
N PHE A 24 2.25 -21.09 -7.83
CA PHE A 24 3.07 -21.85 -6.88
C PHE A 24 3.16 -21.13 -5.52
N SER A 25 3.38 -19.82 -5.54
CA SER A 25 3.43 -19.04 -4.30
C SER A 25 2.11 -19.08 -3.52
N LEU A 26 0.95 -19.07 -4.20
CA LEU A 26 -0.36 -19.25 -3.59
C LEU A 26 -0.56 -20.65 -2.99
N ILE A 27 -0.02 -21.70 -3.61
CA ILE A 27 -0.11 -23.07 -3.07
C ILE A 27 0.61 -23.16 -1.73
N ARG A 28 1.74 -22.46 -1.57
CA ARG A 28 2.43 -22.33 -0.28
C ARG A 28 1.62 -21.47 0.69
N HIS A 29 1.07 -20.37 0.21
CA HIS A 29 0.24 -19.49 1.03
C HIS A 29 -1.02 -20.19 1.56
N ARG A 30 -1.60 -21.15 0.83
CA ARG A 30 -2.74 -21.94 1.31
C ARG A 30 -2.45 -22.67 2.62
N GLN A 31 -1.24 -23.22 2.77
CA GLN A 31 -0.81 -23.85 4.03
C GLN A 31 -0.72 -22.84 5.17
N ARG A 32 -0.29 -21.60 4.87
CA ARG A 32 -0.24 -20.49 5.83
C ARG A 32 -1.64 -20.06 6.26
N GLN A 33 -2.61 -20.01 5.33
CA GLN A 33 -4.00 -19.74 5.67
C GLN A 33 -4.61 -20.84 6.56
N ALA A 34 -4.26 -22.11 6.30
CA ALA A 34 -4.67 -23.23 7.15
C ALA A 34 -4.10 -23.12 8.57
N PHE A 35 -2.86 -22.63 8.72
CA PHE A 35 -2.26 -22.34 10.02
C PHE A 35 -3.03 -21.25 10.79
N VAL A 36 -3.45 -20.17 10.13
CA VAL A 36 -4.30 -19.13 10.75
C VAL A 36 -5.65 -19.72 11.19
N ALA A 37 -6.26 -20.54 10.33
CA ALA A 37 -7.51 -21.22 10.66
C ALA A 37 -7.39 -22.13 11.90
N GLU A 38 -6.26 -22.85 12.04
CA GLU A 38 -5.92 -23.64 13.22
C GLU A 38 -5.79 -22.76 14.47
N ILE A 39 -5.08 -21.64 14.39
CA ILE A 39 -4.95 -20.69 15.51
C ILE A 39 -6.32 -20.23 15.99
N VAL A 40 -7.16 -19.75 15.07
CA VAL A 40 -8.49 -19.20 15.40
C VAL A 40 -9.36 -20.26 16.07
N ARG A 41 -9.40 -21.47 15.49
CA ARG A 41 -10.22 -22.59 15.99
C ARG A 41 -9.71 -23.15 17.30
N ASP A 42 -8.43 -23.50 17.36
CA ASP A 42 -7.87 -24.38 18.40
C ASP A 42 -7.18 -23.60 19.52
N ARG A 43 -6.69 -22.38 19.26
CA ARG A 43 -5.96 -21.56 20.25
C ARG A 43 -6.82 -20.40 20.79
N VAL A 44 -7.48 -19.66 19.90
CA VAL A 44 -8.34 -18.52 20.30
C VAL A 44 -9.72 -19.03 20.77
N GLY A 45 -10.18 -20.14 20.19
CA GLY A 45 -11.45 -20.79 20.55
C GLY A 45 -12.66 -20.20 19.82
N VAL A 46 -12.47 -19.62 18.63
CA VAL A 46 -13.52 -19.04 17.81
C VAL A 46 -13.89 -20.02 16.69
N ARG A 47 -15.19 -20.24 16.48
CA ARG A 47 -15.67 -21.09 15.39
C ARG A 47 -15.59 -20.34 14.06
N LEU A 48 -14.88 -20.90 13.08
CA LEU A 48 -14.75 -20.31 11.74
C LEU A 48 -16.10 -20.05 11.08
N GLU A 49 -17.07 -20.96 11.25
CA GLU A 49 -18.45 -20.79 10.76
C GLU A 49 -19.12 -19.52 11.31
N HIS A 50 -18.83 -19.16 12.57
CA HIS A 50 -19.40 -17.95 13.16
C HIS A 50 -18.75 -16.70 12.57
N LEU A 51 -17.41 -16.69 12.42
CA LEU A 51 -16.71 -15.58 11.78
C LEU A 51 -17.17 -15.36 10.33
N ALA A 52 -17.25 -16.43 9.54
CA ALA A 52 -17.64 -16.35 8.13
C ALA A 52 -19.07 -15.78 7.95
N ARG A 53 -20.00 -16.12 8.85
CA ARG A 53 -21.42 -15.72 8.74
C ARG A 53 -21.76 -14.42 9.44
N ARG A 54 -21.14 -14.14 10.59
CA ARG A 54 -21.49 -13.02 11.48
C ARG A 54 -20.42 -11.92 11.52
N GLY A 55 -19.23 -12.17 10.96
CA GLY A 55 -18.13 -11.22 10.98
C GLY A 55 -17.78 -10.80 12.42
N TYR A 56 -17.75 -9.48 12.64
CA TYR A 56 -17.32 -8.88 13.90
C TYR A 56 -18.14 -9.38 15.10
N ASP A 57 -19.43 -9.67 14.92
CA ASP A 57 -20.32 -10.15 15.98
C ASP A 57 -19.97 -11.56 16.50
N ALA A 58 -19.07 -12.28 15.82
CA ALA A 58 -18.54 -13.55 16.30
C ALA A 58 -17.30 -13.40 17.19
N HIS A 59 -16.77 -12.19 17.35
CA HIS A 59 -15.57 -11.93 18.14
C HIS A 59 -15.87 -12.12 19.64
N PRO A 60 -14.95 -12.70 20.41
CA PRO A 60 -15.10 -12.74 21.86
C PRO A 60 -14.89 -11.33 22.44
N PRO A 61 -15.70 -10.86 23.41
CA PRO A 61 -15.69 -9.48 23.91
C PRO A 61 -14.31 -8.95 24.33
N ASP A 62 -13.48 -9.80 24.93
CA ASP A 62 -12.18 -9.42 25.49
C ASP A 62 -10.98 -10.07 24.77
N LYS A 63 -11.19 -10.62 23.56
CA LYS A 63 -10.15 -11.38 22.84
C LYS A 63 -10.02 -10.98 21.38
N GLY A 64 -10.28 -9.71 21.06
CA GLY A 64 -10.11 -9.19 19.69
C GLY A 64 -8.66 -9.23 19.21
N HIS A 65 -7.68 -9.10 20.11
CA HIS A 65 -6.26 -9.17 19.76
C HIS A 65 -5.43 -9.70 20.95
N GLY A 66 -4.21 -10.15 20.68
CA GLY A 66 -3.24 -10.50 21.72
C GLY A 66 -2.23 -11.56 21.29
N VAL A 67 -1.49 -12.11 22.26
CA VAL A 67 -0.57 -13.23 22.02
C VAL A 67 -1.36 -14.50 21.72
N VAL A 68 -0.94 -15.26 20.70
CA VAL A 68 -1.54 -16.55 20.39
C VAL A 68 -1.30 -17.55 21.52
N PRO A 69 -2.35 -18.13 22.14
CA PRO A 69 -2.19 -19.07 23.24
C PRO A 69 -1.31 -20.27 22.87
N GLY A 70 -0.20 -20.42 23.59
CA GLY A 70 0.78 -21.49 23.39
C GLY A 70 1.68 -21.33 22.16
N LEU A 71 1.70 -20.15 21.52
CA LEU A 71 2.65 -19.74 20.48
C LEU A 71 3.09 -18.30 20.76
N ALA A 72 3.96 -18.12 21.77
CA ALA A 72 4.31 -16.80 22.29
C ALA A 72 5.01 -15.85 21.29
N ASP A 73 5.54 -16.41 20.20
CA ASP A 73 6.18 -15.65 19.12
C ASP A 73 5.17 -15.06 18.12
N TRP A 74 3.88 -15.34 18.28
CA TRP A 74 2.82 -14.87 17.39
C TRP A 74 1.79 -14.02 18.15
N ASP A 75 1.43 -12.90 17.55
CA ASP A 75 0.23 -12.13 17.90
C ASP A 75 -0.90 -12.45 16.91
N TYR A 76 -2.13 -12.32 17.37
CA TYR A 76 -3.33 -12.39 16.54
C TYR A 76 -4.16 -11.12 16.70
N ASN A 77 -4.89 -10.77 15.64
CA ASN A 77 -5.85 -9.68 15.61
C ASN A 77 -7.07 -10.13 14.78
N LEU A 78 -8.18 -10.39 15.47
CA LEU A 78 -9.47 -10.61 14.84
C LEU A 78 -10.00 -9.27 14.30
N HIS A 79 -10.42 -9.26 13.05
CA HIS A 79 -11.06 -8.13 12.39
C HIS A 79 -12.18 -8.66 11.51
N GLY A 80 -13.21 -7.84 11.23
CA GLY A 80 -14.30 -8.22 10.32
C GLY A 80 -14.70 -9.70 10.43
N ARG A 81 -14.48 -10.45 9.34
CA ARG A 81 -14.69 -11.91 9.26
C ARG A 81 -13.40 -12.72 9.23
N GLY A 82 -12.28 -12.11 9.57
CA GLY A 82 -10.96 -12.67 9.41
C GLY A 82 -10.12 -12.65 10.68
N CYS A 83 -8.85 -13.02 10.49
CA CYS A 83 -7.83 -12.94 11.51
C CYS A 83 -6.48 -12.68 10.84
N CYS A 84 -5.81 -11.62 11.30
CA CYS A 84 -4.42 -11.38 11.00
C CYS A 84 -3.56 -12.03 12.11
N VAL A 85 -2.47 -12.72 11.73
CA VAL A 85 -1.44 -13.17 12.68
C VAL A 85 -0.09 -12.61 12.29
N ILE A 86 0.65 -12.13 13.29
CA ILE A 86 1.94 -11.46 13.09
C ILE A 86 3.01 -12.16 13.92
N HIS A 87 4.09 -12.58 13.28
CA HIS A 87 5.24 -13.13 13.98
C HIS A 87 6.10 -12.01 14.56
N ARG A 88 6.26 -11.96 15.89
CA ARG A 88 6.87 -10.84 16.62
C ARG A 88 8.31 -10.53 16.23
N LEU A 89 9.09 -11.55 15.86
CA LEU A 89 10.51 -11.39 15.53
C LEU A 89 10.74 -11.06 14.06
N SER A 90 10.12 -11.82 13.16
CA SER A 90 10.32 -11.62 11.72
C SER A 90 9.48 -10.45 11.20
N GLY A 91 8.35 -10.15 11.84
CA GLY A 91 7.35 -9.20 11.35
C GLY A 91 6.45 -9.77 10.26
N VAL A 92 6.55 -11.08 9.96
CA VAL A 92 5.72 -11.72 8.93
C VAL A 92 4.26 -11.66 9.35
N GLU A 93 3.42 -11.17 8.45
CA GLU A 93 1.99 -10.98 8.64
C GLU A 93 1.20 -11.88 7.70
N ILE A 94 0.27 -12.67 8.24
CA ILE A 94 -0.64 -13.52 7.45
C ILE A 94 -2.05 -13.12 7.81
N ASP A 95 -2.74 -12.51 6.85
CA ASP A 95 -4.13 -12.09 7.00
C ASP A 95 -5.08 -12.96 6.16
N VAL A 96 -6.18 -13.38 6.79
CA VAL A 96 -7.12 -14.35 6.24
C VAL A 96 -8.54 -13.97 6.62
N ASP A 97 -9.37 -13.72 5.60
CA ASP A 97 -10.81 -13.69 5.76
C ASP A 97 -11.41 -15.11 5.58
N PHE A 98 -12.42 -15.43 6.40
CA PHE A 98 -13.12 -16.70 6.31
C PHE A 98 -14.41 -16.54 5.47
N PHE A 99 -14.53 -17.33 4.41
CA PHE A 99 -15.73 -17.41 3.55
C PHE A 99 -16.15 -18.87 3.42
N ASP A 100 -17.45 -19.12 3.29
CA ASP A 100 -18.03 -20.48 3.23
C ASP A 100 -17.52 -21.40 4.36
N ASP A 101 -17.31 -20.82 5.55
CA ASP A 101 -16.80 -21.50 6.73
C ASP A 101 -15.35 -22.05 6.59
N THR A 102 -14.60 -21.65 5.56
CA THR A 102 -13.21 -22.10 5.29
C THR A 102 -12.20 -20.96 5.18
N SER A 103 -10.92 -21.32 5.18
CA SER A 103 -9.77 -20.44 4.94
C SER A 103 -9.19 -20.60 3.53
N ASP A 104 -9.95 -21.17 2.58
CA ASP A 104 -9.46 -21.50 1.23
C ASP A 104 -9.36 -20.28 0.31
N TRP A 105 -9.95 -19.17 0.74
CA TRP A 105 -10.18 -18.01 -0.11
C TRP A 105 -9.02 -17.01 0.01
N PHE A 106 -8.46 -16.65 -1.12
CA PHE A 106 -7.44 -15.63 -1.27
C PHE A 106 -8.10 -14.27 -1.53
N GLU A 107 -7.76 -13.30 -0.71
CA GLU A 107 -7.97 -11.88 -0.98
C GLU A 107 -6.64 -11.34 -1.56
N PRO A 108 -6.61 -10.83 -2.81
CA PRO A 108 -5.37 -10.35 -3.43
C PRO A 108 -4.65 -9.28 -2.61
N TYR A 109 -5.40 -8.44 -1.90
CA TYR A 109 -4.86 -7.40 -1.03
C TYR A 109 -4.11 -7.99 0.18
N PHE A 110 -4.69 -8.96 0.89
CA PHE A 110 -3.99 -9.62 2.01
C PHE A 110 -2.76 -10.37 1.56
N TYR A 111 -2.81 -10.97 0.37
CA TYR A 111 -1.64 -11.63 -0.20
C TYR A 111 -0.52 -10.64 -0.56
N GLN A 112 -0.86 -9.44 -1.05
CA GLN A 112 0.08 -8.35 -1.26
C GLN A 112 0.74 -7.89 0.05
N CYS A 113 -0.06 -7.70 1.11
CA CYS A 113 0.43 -7.37 2.45
C CYS A 113 1.36 -8.45 3.01
N PHE A 114 1.02 -9.73 2.84
CA PHE A 114 1.90 -10.83 3.23
C PHE A 114 3.27 -10.70 2.55
N LEU A 115 3.30 -10.45 1.23
CA LEU A 115 4.55 -10.31 0.50
C LEU A 115 5.40 -9.11 0.95
N SER A 116 4.81 -7.97 1.34
CA SER A 116 5.59 -6.83 1.89
C SER A 116 6.25 -7.13 3.20
N THR A 117 5.71 -8.05 4.01
CA THR A 117 6.27 -8.36 5.33
C THR A 117 7.45 -9.34 5.30
N LEU A 118 7.73 -9.95 4.15
CA LEU A 118 8.79 -10.95 4.00
C LEU A 118 10.18 -10.30 3.97
N LYS A 119 10.93 -10.42 5.08
CA LYS A 119 12.35 -10.04 5.13
C LYS A 119 13.27 -11.03 4.41
N GLU A 120 12.93 -12.32 4.50
CA GLU A 120 13.67 -13.43 3.89
C GLU A 120 12.68 -14.31 3.10
N PRO A 121 12.27 -13.89 1.89
CA PRO A 121 11.30 -14.65 1.11
C PRO A 121 11.88 -16.00 0.64
N GLU A 122 11.04 -17.05 0.69
CA GLU A 122 11.34 -18.38 0.13
C GLU A 122 11.38 -18.32 -1.41
N LEU A 123 11.79 -19.42 -2.05
CA LEU A 123 12.02 -19.49 -3.51
C LEU A 123 10.90 -18.87 -4.35
N TRP A 124 9.64 -19.23 -4.05
CA TRP A 124 8.48 -18.86 -4.88
C TRP A 124 8.13 -17.38 -4.69
N GLU A 125 8.04 -16.93 -3.45
CA GLU A 125 7.77 -15.54 -3.10
C GLU A 125 8.93 -14.63 -3.56
N LYS A 126 10.18 -15.08 -3.43
CA LYS A 126 11.35 -14.31 -3.85
C LYS A 126 11.31 -14.01 -5.33
N ARG A 127 11.07 -15.03 -6.17
CA ARG A 127 11.00 -14.82 -7.62
C ARG A 127 9.77 -13.99 -8.01
N LEU A 128 8.66 -14.15 -7.29
CA LEU A 128 7.47 -13.33 -7.51
C LEU A 128 7.74 -11.84 -7.21
N ILE A 129 8.43 -11.54 -6.11
CA ILE A 129 8.87 -10.19 -5.73
C ILE A 129 9.81 -9.60 -6.79
N GLU A 130 10.73 -10.41 -7.34
CA GLU A 130 11.63 -9.98 -8.44
C GLU A 130 10.87 -9.69 -9.75
N LEU A 131 9.76 -10.38 -10.02
CA LEU A 131 8.93 -10.18 -11.21
C LEU A 131 7.94 -9.02 -11.07
N HIS A 132 7.67 -8.60 -9.84
CA HIS A 132 6.83 -7.47 -9.48
C HIS A 132 7.62 -6.46 -8.64
N PRO A 133 8.74 -5.92 -9.16
CA PRO A 133 9.57 -4.98 -8.41
C PRO A 133 8.73 -3.78 -7.98
N GLN A 134 8.80 -3.45 -6.69
CA GLN A 134 7.91 -2.47 -6.06
C GLN A 134 8.04 -1.07 -6.68
N PHE A 135 6.90 -0.43 -6.92
CA PHE A 135 6.83 0.96 -7.38
C PHE A 135 6.02 1.91 -6.50
N SER A 136 5.50 1.45 -5.36
CA SER A 136 4.67 2.31 -4.54
C SER A 136 5.28 2.66 -3.21
N ASP A 137 5.47 3.96 -2.98
CA ASP A 137 5.72 4.52 -1.65
C ASP A 137 4.37 4.76 -0.94
N ARG A 138 3.24 4.73 -1.69
CA ARG A 138 1.87 4.99 -1.22
C ARG A 138 0.85 3.97 -1.73
N GLY A 139 0.58 2.95 -0.93
CA GLY A 139 -0.41 1.90 -1.22
C GLY A 139 0.11 0.49 -0.94
N PRO A 140 -0.69 -0.56 -1.17
CA PRO A 140 -0.21 -1.93 -1.01
C PRO A 140 0.88 -2.22 -2.05
N THR A 141 2.03 -2.70 -1.60
CA THR A 141 3.09 -3.17 -2.49
C THR A 141 2.60 -4.31 -3.37
N PHE A 142 3.17 -4.50 -4.56
CA PHE A 142 2.87 -5.63 -5.46
C PHE A 142 1.47 -5.64 -6.10
N GLU A 143 0.83 -4.47 -6.32
CA GLU A 143 -0.51 -4.38 -6.93
C GLU A 143 -0.68 -5.16 -8.25
N THR A 144 0.36 -5.21 -9.08
CA THR A 144 0.39 -5.89 -10.39
C THR A 144 0.27 -7.41 -10.30
N ILE A 145 0.40 -8.01 -9.10
CA ILE A 145 0.04 -9.42 -8.85
C ILE A 145 -1.44 -9.65 -9.17
N ARG A 146 -2.31 -8.64 -9.08
CA ARG A 146 -3.71 -8.74 -9.52
C ARG A 146 -3.85 -9.14 -10.98
N LEU A 147 -2.88 -8.77 -11.83
CA LEU A 147 -2.84 -9.22 -13.22
C LEU A 147 -2.56 -10.72 -13.29
N ALA A 148 -1.65 -11.25 -12.45
CA ALA A 148 -1.39 -12.68 -12.38
C ALA A 148 -2.59 -13.47 -11.83
N PHE A 149 -3.33 -12.92 -10.85
CA PHE A 149 -4.60 -13.51 -10.39
C PHE A 149 -5.63 -13.58 -11.52
N ALA A 150 -5.80 -12.49 -12.28
CA ALA A 150 -6.71 -12.47 -13.43
C ALA A 150 -6.30 -13.52 -14.48
N ASP A 151 -5.01 -13.68 -14.76
CA ASP A 151 -4.48 -14.69 -15.69
C ASP A 151 -4.80 -16.12 -15.21
N LEU A 152 -4.68 -16.36 -13.91
CA LEU A 152 -5.01 -17.66 -13.32
C LEU A 152 -6.51 -17.95 -13.32
N GLN A 153 -7.36 -16.94 -13.14
CA GLN A 153 -8.81 -17.06 -13.28
C GLN A 153 -9.20 -17.34 -14.74
N GLU A 154 -8.65 -16.60 -15.70
CA GLU A 154 -8.90 -16.79 -17.13
C GLU A 154 -8.48 -18.19 -17.59
N ALA A 155 -7.37 -18.70 -17.06
CA ALA A 155 -6.88 -20.04 -17.32
C ALA A 155 -7.59 -21.15 -16.50
N GLY A 156 -8.54 -20.80 -15.63
CA GLY A 156 -9.34 -21.76 -14.85
C GLY A 156 -8.61 -22.41 -13.67
N PHE A 157 -7.51 -21.84 -13.20
CA PHE A 157 -6.81 -22.30 -11.98
C PHE A 157 -7.43 -21.73 -10.70
N LEU A 158 -8.09 -20.57 -10.82
CA LEU A 158 -8.78 -19.89 -9.73
C LEU A 158 -10.26 -19.72 -10.05
N GLU A 159 -11.13 -19.94 -9.07
CA GLU A 159 -12.56 -19.65 -9.15
C GLU A 159 -12.96 -18.52 -8.19
N SER A 160 -13.91 -17.68 -8.60
CA SER A 160 -14.38 -16.53 -7.83
C SER A 160 -15.47 -16.90 -6.84
N HIS A 161 -15.48 -16.23 -5.69
CA HIS A 161 -16.56 -16.31 -4.72
C HIS A 161 -17.84 -15.69 -5.29
N SER A 162 -18.99 -16.28 -4.95
CA SER A 162 -20.30 -15.92 -5.53
C SER A 162 -20.77 -14.51 -5.18
N GLN A 163 -20.35 -13.98 -4.03
CA GLN A 163 -20.73 -12.65 -3.56
C GLN A 163 -19.69 -11.56 -3.86
N ARG A 164 -18.42 -11.94 -4.09
CA ARG A 164 -17.31 -11.00 -4.28
C ARG A 164 -16.30 -11.60 -5.26
N SER A 165 -16.32 -11.12 -6.51
CA SER A 165 -15.52 -11.69 -7.59
C SER A 165 -14.00 -11.54 -7.42
N SER A 166 -13.57 -10.58 -6.60
CA SER A 166 -12.16 -10.35 -6.25
C SER A 166 -11.58 -11.43 -5.33
N ILE A 167 -12.43 -12.13 -4.58
CA ILE A 167 -12.02 -13.21 -3.68
C ILE A 167 -12.08 -14.52 -4.45
N VAL A 168 -11.00 -15.28 -4.38
CA VAL A 168 -10.80 -16.45 -5.23
C VAL A 168 -10.26 -17.63 -4.46
N LYS A 169 -10.43 -18.86 -4.95
CA LYS A 169 -9.76 -20.05 -4.43
C LYS A 169 -9.31 -20.97 -5.55
N PHE A 170 -8.53 -22.00 -5.26
CA PHE A 170 -8.15 -22.98 -6.27
C PHE A 170 -9.39 -23.72 -6.82
N ALA A 171 -9.45 -23.84 -8.15
CA ALA A 171 -10.46 -24.62 -8.85
C ALA A 171 -10.10 -26.12 -8.96
N PHE A 172 -9.03 -26.56 -8.28
CA PHE A 172 -8.48 -27.91 -8.31
C PHE A 172 -7.85 -28.27 -6.95
N ASP A 173 -7.62 -29.57 -6.71
CA ASP A 173 -6.90 -30.06 -5.54
C ASP A 173 -5.38 -29.85 -5.71
N GLU A 174 -4.83 -28.91 -4.95
CA GLU A 174 -3.44 -28.50 -5.02
C GLU A 174 -2.46 -29.43 -4.28
N GLN A 175 -2.94 -30.38 -3.48
CA GLN A 175 -2.08 -31.19 -2.60
C GLN A 175 -1.00 -31.96 -3.37
N THR A 176 -1.36 -32.49 -4.54
CA THR A 176 -0.41 -33.21 -5.40
C THR A 176 0.71 -32.30 -5.89
N LEU A 177 0.38 -31.05 -6.24
CA LEU A 177 1.35 -30.08 -6.74
C LEU A 177 2.22 -29.54 -5.60
N SER A 178 1.62 -29.29 -4.44
CA SER A 178 2.33 -28.91 -3.21
C SER A 178 3.42 -29.91 -2.83
N ASN A 179 3.09 -31.22 -2.85
CA ASN A 179 4.06 -32.28 -2.58
C ASN A 179 5.22 -32.30 -3.59
N GLN A 180 4.97 -31.92 -4.85
CA GLN A 180 6.00 -31.85 -5.89
C GLN A 180 6.89 -30.62 -5.71
N MET A 181 6.34 -29.51 -5.24
CA MET A 181 7.08 -28.27 -5.00
C MET A 181 8.09 -28.39 -3.86
N ALA A 182 7.75 -29.06 -2.75
CA ALA A 182 8.66 -29.28 -1.63
C ALA A 182 9.99 -29.94 -2.06
N TRP A 183 9.94 -30.80 -3.09
CA TRP A 183 11.14 -31.40 -3.67
C TRP A 183 12.04 -30.38 -4.36
N PHE A 184 11.48 -29.37 -5.03
CA PHE A 184 12.26 -28.30 -5.67
C PHE A 184 12.88 -27.36 -4.65
N GLU A 185 12.18 -27.05 -3.56
CA GLU A 185 12.68 -26.18 -2.47
C GLU A 185 13.95 -26.76 -1.84
N THR A 186 13.95 -28.05 -1.50
CA THR A 186 15.14 -28.75 -0.96
C THR A 186 16.32 -28.81 -1.94
N ALA A 187 16.07 -28.47 -3.20
CA ALA A 187 17.01 -28.58 -4.30
C ALA A 187 17.41 -27.21 -4.89
N ALA A 188 16.85 -26.11 -4.38
CA ALA A 188 16.94 -24.78 -4.97
C ALA A 188 18.34 -24.15 -4.86
N GLU A 189 19.18 -24.64 -3.96
CA GLU A 189 20.59 -24.23 -3.86
C GLU A 189 21.44 -24.67 -5.07
N ASP A 190 20.95 -25.63 -5.87
CA ASP A 190 21.59 -26.08 -7.10
C ASP A 190 21.16 -25.19 -8.29
N ARG A 191 22.07 -24.31 -8.72
CA ARG A 191 21.89 -23.41 -9.88
C ARG A 191 21.38 -24.14 -11.13
N HIS A 192 21.85 -25.36 -11.40
CA HIS A 192 21.41 -26.11 -12.59
C HIS A 192 19.95 -26.56 -12.49
N ARG A 193 19.46 -26.85 -11.29
CA ARG A 193 18.06 -27.21 -11.06
C ARG A 193 17.16 -25.99 -11.15
N LEU A 194 17.60 -24.85 -10.64
CA LEU A 194 16.87 -23.59 -10.77
C LEU A 194 16.70 -23.18 -12.25
N ILE A 195 17.76 -23.28 -13.06
CA ILE A 195 17.68 -23.06 -14.51
C ILE A 195 16.65 -23.98 -15.17
N ARG A 196 16.63 -25.27 -14.80
CA ARG A 196 15.66 -26.23 -15.35
C ARG A 196 14.23 -25.91 -14.94
N LEU A 197 14.02 -25.54 -13.68
CA LEU A 197 12.71 -25.12 -13.18
C LEU A 197 12.22 -23.88 -13.94
N ALA A 198 13.06 -22.86 -14.05
CA ALA A 198 12.76 -21.63 -14.79
C ALA A 198 12.39 -21.92 -16.25
N ALA A 199 13.13 -22.79 -16.93
CA ALA A 199 12.83 -23.20 -18.30
C ALA A 199 11.47 -23.95 -18.42
N VAL A 200 11.12 -24.80 -17.45
CA VAL A 200 9.81 -25.49 -17.43
C VAL A 200 8.66 -24.52 -17.19
N ILE A 201 8.87 -23.49 -16.37
CA ILE A 201 7.90 -22.42 -16.11
C ILE A 201 7.80 -21.45 -17.30
N GLY A 202 8.77 -21.45 -18.21
CA GLY A 202 8.87 -20.47 -19.29
C GLY A 202 9.43 -19.12 -18.85
N ASP A 203 10.05 -19.04 -17.66
CA ASP A 203 10.77 -17.86 -17.17
C ASP A 203 12.16 -17.76 -17.84
N TRP A 204 12.13 -17.56 -19.16
CA TRP A 204 13.32 -17.36 -19.96
C TRP A 204 14.19 -16.16 -19.51
N PRO A 205 13.62 -15.05 -18.99
CA PRO A 205 14.41 -14.00 -18.35
C PRO A 205 15.26 -14.54 -17.18
N LEU A 206 14.71 -15.37 -16.29
CA LEU A 206 15.48 -15.98 -15.21
C LEU A 206 16.54 -16.95 -15.75
N VAL A 207 16.20 -17.77 -16.75
CA VAL A 207 17.17 -18.68 -17.40
C VAL A 207 18.35 -17.90 -17.95
N CYS A 208 18.09 -16.81 -18.66
CA CYS A 208 19.09 -15.91 -19.23
C CYS A 208 19.99 -15.31 -18.14
N ASN A 209 19.40 -14.80 -17.05
CA ASN A 209 20.14 -14.19 -15.93
C ASN A 209 20.99 -15.21 -15.15
N LEU A 210 20.55 -16.47 -15.08
CA LEU A 210 21.28 -17.56 -14.42
C LEU A 210 22.34 -18.21 -15.31
N GLN A 211 22.46 -17.86 -16.58
CA GLN A 211 23.61 -18.23 -17.41
C GLN A 211 24.71 -17.17 -17.24
N SER A 212 25.98 -17.57 -17.28
CA SER A 212 27.07 -16.58 -17.35
C SER A 212 27.03 -15.90 -18.71
N ALA A 213 27.38 -14.61 -18.79
CA ALA A 213 27.33 -13.83 -20.04
C ALA A 213 28.06 -14.51 -21.21
N GLU A 214 29.15 -15.22 -20.95
CA GLU A 214 29.94 -15.97 -21.95
C GLU A 214 29.24 -17.24 -22.48
N ASN A 215 28.22 -17.74 -21.78
CA ASN A 215 27.53 -19.01 -22.06
C ASN A 215 26.03 -18.83 -22.33
N VAL A 216 25.55 -17.59 -22.53
CA VAL A 216 24.14 -17.38 -22.91
C VAL A 216 23.95 -17.77 -24.36
N GLU A 217 23.21 -18.85 -24.60
CA GLU A 217 22.84 -19.24 -25.95
C GLU A 217 21.93 -18.17 -26.58
N VAL A 218 22.16 -17.84 -27.86
CA VAL A 218 21.36 -16.82 -28.58
C VAL A 218 19.86 -17.11 -28.50
N THR A 219 19.49 -18.40 -28.58
CA THR A 219 18.12 -18.90 -28.46
C THR A 219 17.47 -18.59 -27.10
N VAL A 220 18.25 -18.63 -26.01
CA VAL A 220 17.76 -18.28 -24.66
C VAL A 220 17.49 -16.77 -24.57
N ALA A 221 18.40 -15.94 -25.09
CA ALA A 221 18.23 -14.50 -25.10
C ALA A 221 17.03 -14.06 -25.97
N GLU A 222 16.81 -14.73 -27.11
CA GLU A 222 15.63 -14.52 -27.95
C GLU A 222 14.33 -14.91 -27.24
N ALA A 223 14.32 -16.06 -26.57
CA ALA A 223 13.16 -16.50 -25.79
C ALA A 223 12.85 -15.54 -24.63
N ALA A 224 13.87 -15.03 -23.93
CA ALA A 224 13.71 -14.03 -22.89
C ALA A 224 13.07 -12.74 -23.42
N ARG A 225 13.58 -12.21 -24.55
CA ARG A 225 12.98 -11.03 -25.21
C ARG A 225 11.54 -11.28 -25.65
N GLN A 226 11.23 -12.47 -26.16
CA GLN A 226 9.87 -12.82 -26.59
C GLN A 226 8.88 -12.83 -25.41
N VAL A 227 9.29 -13.36 -24.25
CA VAL A 227 8.47 -13.33 -23.02
C VAL A 227 8.14 -11.90 -22.60
N ILE A 228 9.15 -11.01 -22.59
CA ILE A 228 8.97 -9.60 -22.26
C ILE A 228 8.07 -8.91 -23.27
N ALA A 229 8.30 -9.11 -24.58
CA ALA A 229 7.48 -8.51 -25.63
C ALA A 229 6.00 -8.94 -25.56
N LEU A 230 5.72 -10.22 -25.25
CA LEU A 230 4.35 -10.70 -25.05
C LEU A 230 3.68 -10.06 -23.82
N ARG A 231 4.44 -9.87 -22.73
CA ARG A 231 3.96 -9.17 -21.54
C ARG A 231 3.66 -7.70 -21.85
N GLU A 232 4.57 -7.01 -22.53
CA GLU A 232 4.39 -5.62 -22.97
C GLU A 232 3.15 -5.46 -23.84
N GLN A 233 2.98 -6.29 -24.87
CA GLN A 233 1.79 -6.27 -25.74
C GLN A 233 0.48 -6.48 -24.96
N LYS A 234 0.50 -7.33 -23.92
CA LYS A 234 -0.65 -7.50 -23.04
C LYS A 234 -0.92 -6.24 -22.22
N LEU A 235 0.10 -5.64 -21.62
CA LEU A 235 -0.04 -4.43 -20.81
C LEU A 235 -0.52 -3.24 -21.65
N ILE A 236 -0.03 -3.09 -22.87
CA ILE A 236 -0.50 -2.08 -23.83
C ILE A 236 -2.01 -2.23 -24.07
N ARG A 237 -2.50 -3.45 -24.32
CA ARG A 237 -3.94 -3.70 -24.48
C ARG A 237 -4.74 -3.39 -23.21
N LEU A 238 -4.20 -3.74 -22.04
CA LEU A 238 -4.85 -3.44 -20.76
C LEU A 238 -4.88 -1.93 -20.47
N PHE A 239 -3.94 -1.16 -21.01
CA PHE A 239 -3.95 0.30 -20.88
C PHE A 239 -5.13 0.95 -21.63
N GLU A 240 -5.65 0.29 -22.66
CA GLU A 240 -6.86 0.74 -23.38
C GLU A 240 -8.14 0.57 -22.53
N GLU A 241 -8.08 -0.25 -21.46
CA GLU A 241 -9.17 -0.47 -20.50
C GLU A 241 -9.04 0.52 -19.32
N GLU A 242 -9.93 1.50 -19.21
CA GLU A 242 -9.87 2.59 -18.21
C GLU A 242 -9.64 2.10 -16.78
N ASN A 243 -10.35 1.06 -16.36
CA ASN A 243 -10.25 0.48 -15.00
C ASN A 243 -8.97 -0.35 -14.76
N ARG A 244 -8.11 -0.53 -15.77
CA ARG A 244 -6.85 -1.28 -15.69
C ARG A 244 -5.61 -0.47 -16.02
N GLN A 245 -5.77 0.79 -16.43
CA GLN A 245 -4.66 1.68 -16.79
C GLN A 245 -3.57 1.77 -15.71
N ARG A 246 -3.94 1.90 -14.43
CA ARG A 246 -2.98 1.96 -13.31
C ARG A 246 -2.11 0.70 -13.24
N LEU A 247 -2.74 -0.48 -13.30
CA LEU A 247 -2.02 -1.76 -13.25
C LEU A 247 -1.19 -1.99 -14.52
N ALA A 248 -1.69 -1.57 -15.68
CA ALA A 248 -0.97 -1.64 -16.93
C ALA A 248 0.30 -0.78 -16.89
N LEU A 249 0.18 0.47 -16.44
CA LEU A 249 1.30 1.41 -16.31
C LEU A 249 2.37 0.88 -15.35
N LYS A 250 1.95 0.43 -14.15
CA LYS A 250 2.86 -0.21 -13.18
C LYS A 250 3.54 -1.44 -13.80
N GLY A 251 2.80 -2.28 -14.53
CA GLY A 251 3.38 -3.44 -15.21
C GLY A 251 4.36 -3.09 -16.34
N LEU A 252 4.15 -1.99 -17.06
CA LEU A 252 5.10 -1.51 -18.09
C LEU A 252 6.42 -1.05 -17.45
N GLN A 253 6.34 -0.47 -16.26
CA GLN A 253 7.51 -0.10 -15.47
C GLN A 253 8.29 -1.31 -14.96
N GLU A 254 7.61 -2.38 -14.53
CA GLU A 254 8.25 -3.62 -14.05
C GLU A 254 9.13 -4.30 -15.09
N ILE A 255 8.82 -4.11 -16.37
CA ILE A 255 9.55 -4.72 -17.48
C ILE A 255 10.48 -3.75 -18.19
N ASP A 256 10.71 -2.56 -17.61
CA ASP A 256 11.51 -1.48 -18.21
C ASP A 256 11.11 -1.18 -19.68
N SER A 257 9.80 -1.11 -19.94
CA SER A 257 9.26 -0.88 -21.29
C SER A 257 9.76 0.44 -21.87
N LEU A 258 10.23 0.40 -23.13
CA LEU A 258 10.64 1.59 -23.87
C LEU A 258 9.45 2.51 -24.21
N HIS A 259 8.22 2.01 -24.11
CA HIS A 259 7.00 2.77 -24.38
C HIS A 259 6.44 3.50 -23.17
N LEU A 260 6.96 3.22 -21.96
CA LEU A 260 6.42 3.77 -20.71
C LEU A 260 6.35 5.31 -20.72
N ASP A 261 7.39 5.97 -21.22
CA ASP A 261 7.44 7.43 -21.27
C ASP A 261 6.36 8.02 -22.18
N GLU A 262 6.04 7.35 -23.30
CA GLU A 262 4.97 7.75 -24.22
C GLU A 262 3.60 7.70 -23.54
N TYR A 263 3.37 6.68 -22.70
CA TYR A 263 2.13 6.56 -21.91
C TYR A 263 2.04 7.60 -20.80
N ILE A 264 3.14 7.86 -20.06
CA ILE A 264 3.19 8.92 -19.06
C ILE A 264 2.89 10.29 -19.69
N ILE A 265 3.50 10.59 -20.84
CA ILE A 265 3.23 11.83 -21.59
C ILE A 265 1.75 11.93 -21.96
N THR A 266 1.16 10.83 -22.44
CA THR A 266 -0.25 10.78 -22.83
C THR A 266 -1.18 11.05 -21.63
N ILE A 267 -0.92 10.40 -20.49
CA ILE A 267 -1.69 10.57 -19.25
C ILE A 267 -1.71 12.03 -18.81
N LEU A 268 -0.54 12.66 -18.71
CA LEU A 268 -0.41 14.03 -18.21
C LEU A 268 -0.98 15.06 -19.19
N LYS A 269 -0.83 14.86 -20.50
CA LYS A 269 -1.41 15.77 -21.50
C LYS A 269 -2.92 15.71 -21.56
N GLN A 270 -3.51 14.54 -21.31
CA GLN A 270 -4.96 14.34 -21.40
C GLN A 270 -5.68 14.49 -20.05
N GLY A 271 -4.94 14.63 -18.94
CA GLY A 271 -5.52 14.70 -17.60
C GLY A 271 -6.28 13.43 -17.21
N MET A 272 -5.72 12.27 -17.54
CA MET A 272 -6.37 10.98 -17.26
C MET A 272 -6.42 10.70 -15.74
N SER A 273 -7.38 9.86 -15.32
CA SER A 273 -7.58 9.48 -13.92
C SER A 273 -6.38 8.76 -13.26
N THR A 274 -5.41 8.31 -14.07
CA THR A 274 -4.17 7.63 -13.64
C THR A 274 -2.96 8.57 -13.52
N ALA A 275 -3.19 9.89 -13.51
CA ALA A 275 -2.13 10.89 -13.35
C ALA A 275 -1.38 10.75 -12.01
N ASP A 276 -2.05 10.32 -10.94
CA ASP A 276 -1.44 10.00 -9.64
C ASP A 276 -0.29 8.98 -9.79
N THR A 277 -0.53 7.92 -10.54
CA THR A 277 0.41 6.82 -10.74
C THR A 277 1.58 7.29 -11.61
N ALA A 278 1.31 8.08 -12.65
CA ALA A 278 2.34 8.66 -13.49
C ALA A 278 3.26 9.60 -12.69
N LEU A 279 2.68 10.46 -11.85
CA LEU A 279 3.43 11.39 -11.00
C LEU A 279 4.26 10.67 -9.93
N GLU A 280 3.73 9.62 -9.30
CA GLU A 280 4.46 8.74 -8.37
C GLU A 280 5.73 8.18 -9.04
N MET A 281 5.60 7.65 -10.26
CA MET A 281 6.73 7.12 -11.03
C MET A 281 7.77 8.21 -11.33
N LEU A 282 7.33 9.41 -11.72
CA LEU A 282 8.23 10.52 -12.05
C LEU A 282 8.95 11.03 -10.80
N LEU A 283 8.27 11.22 -9.68
CA LEU A 283 8.87 11.62 -8.40
C LEU A 283 10.00 10.68 -7.96
N LYS A 284 9.81 9.37 -8.15
CA LYS A 284 10.83 8.36 -7.86
C LYS A 284 12.01 8.41 -8.82
N ARG A 285 11.75 8.59 -10.13
CA ARG A 285 12.79 8.78 -11.14
C ARG A 285 13.61 10.06 -10.91
N ASN A 286 12.98 11.09 -10.34
CA ASN A 286 13.60 12.35 -9.95
C ASN A 286 14.42 12.99 -11.09
N ASP A 287 13.90 12.93 -12.32
CA ASP A 287 14.54 13.50 -13.51
C ASP A 287 13.91 14.85 -13.88
N LYS A 288 14.70 15.92 -13.70
CA LYS A 288 14.31 17.31 -14.02
C LYS A 288 13.84 17.53 -15.46
N SER A 289 14.12 16.61 -16.40
CA SER A 289 13.65 16.71 -17.79
C SER A 289 12.12 16.74 -17.90
N TRP A 290 11.42 16.23 -16.89
CA TRP A 290 9.95 16.17 -16.82
C TRP A 290 9.29 17.46 -16.29
N CYS A 291 10.05 18.41 -15.72
CA CYS A 291 9.48 19.62 -15.14
C CYS A 291 8.61 20.43 -16.11
N PRO A 292 8.97 20.64 -17.40
CA PRO A 292 8.12 21.37 -18.33
C PRO A 292 6.75 20.72 -18.53
N LEU A 293 6.70 19.39 -18.64
CA LEU A 293 5.45 18.66 -18.83
C LEU A 293 4.59 18.66 -17.56
N ILE A 294 5.21 18.47 -16.39
CA ILE A 294 4.49 18.53 -15.11
C ILE A 294 3.95 19.94 -14.86
N HIS A 295 4.69 20.97 -15.25
CA HIS A 295 4.20 22.35 -15.18
C HIS A 295 3.02 22.59 -16.15
N GLU A 296 3.11 22.11 -17.40
CA GLU A 296 2.00 22.17 -18.36
C GLU A 296 0.74 21.46 -17.82
N PHE A 297 0.92 20.30 -17.17
CA PHE A 297 -0.19 19.59 -16.52
C PHE A 297 -0.76 20.37 -15.34
N TYR A 298 0.09 20.91 -14.47
CA TYR A 298 -0.30 21.74 -13.33
C TYR A 298 -1.11 22.98 -13.75
N GLN A 299 -0.76 23.60 -14.88
CA GLN A 299 -1.48 24.76 -15.42
C GLN A 299 -2.93 24.47 -15.86
N GLN A 300 -3.32 23.19 -15.96
CA GLN A 300 -4.69 22.80 -16.26
C GLN A 300 -5.61 22.91 -15.04
N PHE A 301 -5.05 22.99 -13.82
CA PHE A 301 -5.83 23.05 -12.59
C PHE A 301 -6.46 24.43 -12.44
N ASN A 302 -7.73 24.45 -12.02
CA ASN A 302 -8.44 25.68 -11.70
C ASN A 302 -8.48 25.90 -10.18
N PRO A 303 -7.65 26.78 -9.59
CA PRO A 303 -7.62 27.00 -8.13
C PRO A 303 -8.89 27.61 -7.55
N ALA A 304 -9.83 28.06 -8.39
CA ALA A 304 -11.15 28.53 -7.99
C ALA A 304 -12.28 27.53 -8.37
N GLY A 305 -11.91 26.35 -8.87
CA GLY A 305 -12.83 25.30 -9.25
C GLY A 305 -13.54 24.65 -8.06
N SER A 306 -14.65 24.00 -8.34
CA SER A 306 -15.33 23.12 -7.39
C SER A 306 -14.50 21.86 -7.07
N ALA A 307 -14.97 21.05 -6.12
CA ALA A 307 -14.33 19.77 -5.77
C ALA A 307 -14.18 18.82 -6.98
N ASP A 308 -15.08 18.91 -7.96
CA ASP A 308 -15.07 18.09 -9.17
C ASP A 308 -14.18 18.68 -10.30
N GLU A 309 -13.81 19.96 -10.18
CA GLU A 309 -12.98 20.69 -11.17
C GLU A 309 -11.53 20.87 -10.71
N PHE A 310 -11.26 20.71 -9.41
CA PHE A 310 -9.93 20.76 -8.83
C PHE A 310 -9.35 19.34 -8.72
N PRO A 311 -8.07 19.10 -9.05
CA PRO A 311 -7.48 17.77 -8.93
C PRO A 311 -7.52 17.26 -7.49
N SER A 312 -7.31 15.95 -7.29
CA SER A 312 -7.13 15.46 -5.93
C SER A 312 -5.95 16.19 -5.25
N PRO A 313 -6.00 16.43 -3.92
CA PRO A 313 -4.92 17.10 -3.21
C PRO A 313 -3.56 16.44 -3.38
N GLU A 314 -3.55 15.12 -3.52
CA GLU A 314 -2.36 14.32 -3.83
C GLU A 314 -1.74 14.69 -5.18
N ILE A 315 -2.53 14.74 -6.26
CA ILE A 315 -2.04 15.10 -7.60
C ILE A 315 -1.44 16.52 -7.57
N TRP A 316 -2.16 17.47 -6.94
CA TRP A 316 -1.68 18.84 -6.78
C TRP A 316 -0.36 18.90 -6.01
N GLY A 317 -0.28 18.18 -4.89
CA GLY A 317 0.90 18.13 -4.04
C GLY A 317 2.11 17.51 -4.75
N GLN A 318 1.92 16.41 -5.48
CA GLN A 318 2.97 15.73 -6.24
C GLN A 318 3.54 16.61 -7.36
N CYS A 319 2.70 17.33 -8.10
CA CYS A 319 3.16 18.29 -9.12
C CYS A 319 4.08 19.35 -8.50
N LEU A 320 3.61 20.01 -7.43
CA LEU A 320 4.38 21.07 -6.78
C LEU A 320 5.65 20.54 -6.11
N GLU A 321 5.58 19.38 -5.48
CA GLU A 321 6.76 18.73 -4.90
C GLU A 321 7.83 18.52 -5.96
N PHE A 322 7.46 17.98 -7.11
CA PHE A 322 8.38 17.73 -8.21
C PHE A 322 9.03 19.03 -8.70
N LEU A 323 8.22 20.07 -8.94
CA LEU A 323 8.70 21.36 -9.43
C LEU A 323 9.61 22.07 -8.42
N PHE A 324 9.24 22.10 -7.13
CA PHE A 324 10.05 22.71 -6.08
C PHE A 324 11.34 21.94 -5.81
N ARG A 325 11.28 20.61 -5.76
CA ARG A 325 12.47 19.74 -5.56
C ARG A 325 13.54 20.00 -6.63
N HIS A 326 13.13 20.26 -7.87
CA HIS A 326 14.02 20.58 -8.98
C HIS A 326 14.33 22.08 -9.16
N GLN A 327 13.81 22.95 -8.28
CA GLN A 327 13.94 24.40 -8.38
C GLN A 327 13.52 24.93 -9.76
N TYR A 328 12.50 24.33 -10.35
CA TYR A 328 12.00 24.72 -11.66
C TYR A 328 11.36 26.13 -11.55
N PRO A 329 11.78 27.11 -12.36
CA PRO A 329 11.21 28.44 -12.30
C PRO A 329 9.84 28.46 -12.99
N PHE A 330 8.80 28.83 -12.26
CA PHE A 330 7.47 29.11 -12.81
C PHE A 330 6.88 30.39 -12.17
N PRO A 331 6.15 31.22 -12.93
CA PRO A 331 5.67 32.54 -12.48
C PRO A 331 4.88 32.51 -11.16
N GLU A 332 4.09 31.45 -10.97
CA GLU A 332 3.12 31.32 -9.89
C GLU A 332 3.78 30.84 -8.58
N ALA A 333 5.05 30.41 -8.60
CA ALA A 333 5.72 29.75 -7.48
C ALA A 333 5.67 30.55 -6.16
N ALA A 334 5.72 31.88 -6.23
CA ALA A 334 5.65 32.75 -5.07
C ALA A 334 4.23 32.87 -4.48
N GLU A 335 3.20 32.63 -5.29
CA GLU A 335 1.79 32.86 -4.94
C GLU A 335 1.06 31.56 -4.55
N VAL A 336 1.58 30.39 -4.94
CA VAL A 336 1.00 29.05 -4.67
C VAL A 336 0.53 28.91 -3.22
N PHE A 337 1.39 29.27 -2.26
CA PHE A 337 1.06 29.10 -0.85
C PHE A 337 0.15 30.18 -0.28
N SER A 338 -0.01 31.32 -0.98
CA SER A 338 -0.91 32.39 -0.55
C SER A 338 -2.37 32.06 -0.80
N ASN A 339 -2.67 31.35 -1.90
CA ASN A 339 -4.03 31.03 -2.35
C ASN A 339 -4.23 29.51 -2.50
N VAL A 340 -4.02 28.77 -1.42
CA VAL A 340 -4.19 27.31 -1.40
C VAL A 340 -5.68 26.96 -1.41
N HIS A 341 -6.06 26.02 -2.28
CA HIS A 341 -7.42 25.48 -2.32
C HIS A 341 -7.76 24.80 -0.99
N GLN A 342 -8.99 24.93 -0.49
CA GLN A 342 -9.37 24.41 0.83
C GLN A 342 -9.12 22.91 1.02
N TYR A 343 -9.19 22.11 -0.05
CA TYR A 343 -8.92 20.66 0.00
C TYR A 343 -7.43 20.30 0.09
N CYS A 344 -6.52 21.26 -0.10
CA CYS A 344 -5.06 21.02 -0.18
C CYS A 344 -4.28 21.63 0.98
N LEU A 345 -4.96 22.08 2.03
CA LEU A 345 -4.28 22.75 3.14
C LEU A 345 -3.30 21.80 3.84
N GLY A 346 -3.63 20.52 4.00
CA GLY A 346 -2.75 19.51 4.56
C GLY A 346 -1.47 19.32 3.73
N GLU A 347 -1.60 19.12 2.43
CA GLU A 347 -0.47 18.94 1.51
C GLU A 347 0.38 20.22 1.43
N ALA A 348 -0.27 21.39 1.44
CA ALA A 348 0.41 22.67 1.42
C ALA A 348 1.26 22.91 2.67
N VAL A 349 0.82 22.45 3.85
CA VAL A 349 1.62 22.49 5.08
C VAL A 349 2.94 21.76 4.89
N VAL A 350 2.89 20.52 4.40
CA VAL A 350 4.07 19.68 4.21
C VAL A 350 5.02 20.33 3.21
N LEU A 351 4.52 20.80 2.07
CA LEU A 351 5.33 21.46 1.05
C LEU A 351 5.92 22.79 1.52
N ALA A 352 5.16 23.60 2.27
CA ALA A 352 5.65 24.86 2.80
C ALA A 352 6.79 24.64 3.81
N LEU A 353 6.69 23.64 4.68
CA LEU A 353 7.78 23.29 5.60
C LEU A 353 9.06 22.87 4.86
N MET A 354 8.92 22.11 3.78
CA MET A 354 10.04 21.63 2.97
C MET A 354 10.70 22.73 2.15
N TYR A 355 9.90 23.60 1.50
CA TYR A 355 10.38 24.47 0.43
C TYR A 355 10.13 25.97 0.65
N GLN A 356 9.15 26.38 1.47
CA GLN A 356 8.73 27.78 1.65
C GLN A 356 8.30 28.09 3.11
N ARG A 357 9.25 28.00 4.04
CA ARG A 357 9.00 28.01 5.50
C ARG A 357 8.25 29.24 6.02
N SER A 358 8.39 30.39 5.34
CA SER A 358 7.68 31.63 5.70
C SER A 358 6.15 31.51 5.63
N HIS A 359 5.62 30.52 4.92
CA HIS A 359 4.16 30.28 4.83
C HIS A 359 3.67 29.16 5.75
N ALA A 360 4.58 28.36 6.33
CA ALA A 360 4.24 27.12 7.01
C ALA A 360 3.34 27.34 8.23
N LEU A 361 3.65 28.31 9.11
CA LEU A 361 2.88 28.56 10.33
C LEU A 361 1.43 28.98 10.02
N ARG A 362 1.25 29.89 9.05
CA ARG A 362 -0.09 30.33 8.64
C ARG A 362 -0.91 29.15 8.08
N LEU A 363 -0.29 28.32 7.26
CA LEU A 363 -0.96 27.15 6.67
C LEU A 363 -1.28 26.09 7.72
N LEU A 364 -0.38 25.84 8.68
CA LEU A 364 -0.63 24.94 9.82
C LEU A 364 -1.86 25.37 10.61
N ARG A 365 -1.92 26.66 10.98
CA ARG A 365 -3.06 27.22 11.71
C ARG A 365 -4.37 27.12 10.93
N ALA A 366 -4.33 27.35 9.61
CA ALA A 366 -5.50 27.21 8.75
C ALA A 366 -5.94 25.74 8.60
N ALA A 367 -4.99 24.81 8.43
CA ALA A 367 -5.26 23.39 8.25
C ALA A 367 -5.85 22.75 9.51
N LEU A 368 -5.33 23.08 10.70
CA LEU A 368 -5.87 22.61 12.00
C LEU A 368 -7.33 23.06 12.25
N ARG A 369 -7.76 24.16 11.62
CA ARG A 369 -9.12 24.72 11.75
C ARG A 369 -10.00 24.41 10.54
N SER A 370 -9.54 23.57 9.62
CA SER A 370 -10.29 23.21 8.42
C SER A 370 -11.51 22.37 8.79
N GLU A 371 -12.63 22.59 8.10
CA GLU A 371 -13.81 21.72 8.19
C GLU A 371 -13.52 20.31 7.63
N ILE A 372 -12.48 20.16 6.81
CA ILE A 372 -12.08 18.90 6.17
C ILE A 372 -11.17 18.12 7.13
N PRO A 373 -11.59 16.94 7.63
CA PRO A 373 -10.82 16.17 8.61
C PRO A 373 -9.41 15.80 8.15
N ASN A 374 -9.23 15.51 6.86
CA ASN A 374 -7.92 15.14 6.31
C ASN A 374 -6.87 16.25 6.47
N ASN A 375 -7.25 17.52 6.28
CA ASN A 375 -6.36 18.66 6.50
C ASN A 375 -5.92 18.77 7.96
N ARG A 376 -6.86 18.56 8.89
CA ARG A 376 -6.57 18.56 10.33
C ARG A 376 -5.65 17.40 10.69
N MET A 377 -5.90 16.21 10.14
CA MET A 377 -5.08 15.00 10.37
C MET A 377 -3.63 15.22 9.96
N ILE A 378 -3.40 15.66 8.71
CA ILE A 378 -2.05 15.91 8.19
C ILE A 378 -1.34 16.97 9.03
N ALA A 379 -1.99 18.10 9.32
CA ALA A 379 -1.38 19.16 10.11
C ALA A 379 -1.07 18.72 11.55
N ALA A 380 -1.97 17.96 12.17
CA ALA A 380 -1.78 17.43 13.52
C ALA A 380 -0.64 16.40 13.57
N ALA A 381 -0.57 15.48 12.59
CA ALA A 381 0.51 14.52 12.43
C ALA A 381 1.87 15.21 12.24
N VAL A 382 1.94 16.25 11.40
CA VAL A 382 3.15 17.06 11.19
C VAL A 382 3.63 17.68 12.52
N LEU A 383 2.73 18.29 13.31
CA LEU A 383 3.11 18.93 14.57
C LEU A 383 3.52 17.94 15.66
N ALA A 384 2.88 16.76 15.69
CA ALA A 384 3.26 15.65 16.56
C ALA A 384 4.64 15.08 16.20
N LEU A 385 4.99 15.00 14.90
CA LEU A 385 6.32 14.56 14.46
C LEU A 385 7.42 15.59 14.78
N ILE A 386 7.11 16.89 14.73
CA ILE A 386 8.05 17.97 15.08
C ILE A 386 8.31 17.99 16.59
N ASP A 387 7.24 17.85 17.39
CA ASP A 387 7.26 17.76 18.86
C ASP A 387 8.10 18.83 19.59
N GLN A 388 8.05 20.07 19.12
CA GLN A 388 8.71 21.23 19.74
C GLN A 388 7.71 22.01 20.62
N PRO A 389 8.17 22.86 21.55
CA PRO A 389 7.29 23.68 22.38
C PRO A 389 6.24 24.47 21.56
N TRP A 390 6.67 25.17 20.51
CA TRP A 390 5.77 25.92 19.63
C TRP A 390 4.76 25.03 18.91
N SER A 391 5.14 23.80 18.50
CA SER A 391 4.22 22.90 17.79
C SER A 391 3.12 22.38 18.71
N ARG A 392 3.47 22.11 19.98
CA ARG A 392 2.52 21.74 21.03
C ARG A 392 1.58 22.90 21.38
N GLU A 393 2.09 24.13 21.42
CA GLU A 393 1.29 25.33 21.65
C GLU A 393 0.25 25.56 20.54
N GLU A 394 0.63 25.37 19.28
CA GLU A 394 -0.31 25.46 18.16
C GLU A 394 -1.40 24.37 18.22
N LEU A 395 -1.03 23.14 18.57
CA LEU A 395 -2.00 22.05 18.80
C LEU A 395 -2.96 22.37 19.95
N LEU A 396 -2.44 22.84 21.09
CA LEU A 396 -3.24 23.22 22.26
C LEU A 396 -4.15 24.41 21.97
N SER A 397 -3.65 25.39 21.22
CA SER A 397 -4.41 26.56 20.79
C SER A 397 -5.63 26.14 19.96
N ALA A 398 -5.42 25.39 18.87
CA ALA A 398 -6.51 24.90 18.03
C ALA A 398 -7.46 23.97 18.81
N PHE A 399 -6.93 23.09 19.66
CA PHE A 399 -7.71 22.22 20.52
C PHE A 399 -8.64 23.00 21.47
N SER A 400 -8.20 24.13 22.02
CA SER A 400 -8.96 24.92 22.99
C SER A 400 -10.10 25.77 22.39
N GLU A 401 -10.19 25.85 21.07
CA GLU A 401 -11.18 26.70 20.38
C GLU A 401 -12.56 26.04 20.23
N SER A 402 -12.67 24.73 20.44
CA SER A 402 -13.91 23.98 20.29
C SER A 402 -14.12 22.97 21.42
N GLU A 403 -15.38 22.76 21.78
CA GLU A 403 -15.80 21.68 22.69
C GLU A 403 -16.43 20.50 21.93
N GLU A 404 -16.48 20.56 20.59
CA GLU A 404 -17.05 19.50 19.77
C GLU A 404 -16.08 18.32 19.62
N LEU A 405 -16.61 17.10 19.80
CA LEU A 405 -15.83 15.87 19.77
C LEU A 405 -15.10 15.68 18.43
N ALA A 406 -15.78 15.92 17.31
CA ALA A 406 -15.24 15.74 15.97
C ALA A 406 -14.18 16.80 15.60
N GLN A 407 -14.40 18.07 15.93
CA GLN A 407 -13.48 19.17 15.56
C GLN A 407 -12.15 19.12 16.31
N THR A 408 -12.16 18.60 17.54
CA THR A 408 -10.95 18.50 18.37
C THR A 408 -10.22 17.16 18.23
N ALA A 409 -10.75 16.23 17.42
CA ALA A 409 -10.34 14.84 17.43
C ALA A 409 -8.86 14.66 17.05
N GLU A 410 -8.42 15.25 15.94
CA GLU A 410 -7.07 15.10 15.42
C GLU A 410 -6.04 15.75 16.35
N CYS A 411 -6.36 16.93 16.90
CA CYS A 411 -5.49 17.61 17.87
C CYS A 411 -5.33 16.80 19.17
N ARG A 412 -6.41 16.20 19.69
CA ARG A 412 -6.32 15.32 20.87
C ARG A 412 -5.43 14.13 20.63
N ALA A 413 -5.63 13.44 19.51
CA ALA A 413 -4.81 12.29 19.14
C ALA A 413 -3.34 12.69 19.02
N ALA A 414 -3.04 13.78 18.31
CA ALA A 414 -1.67 14.28 18.13
C ALA A 414 -1.01 14.70 19.44
N LEU A 415 -1.73 15.39 20.34
CA LEU A 415 -1.20 15.77 21.66
C LEU A 415 -0.83 14.55 22.51
N LEU A 416 -1.55 13.44 22.39
CA LEU A 416 -1.25 12.18 23.08
C LEU A 416 -0.04 11.43 22.51
N GLU A 417 0.36 11.73 21.27
CA GLU A 417 1.58 11.19 20.64
C GLU A 417 2.83 12.03 20.96
N THR A 418 2.67 13.21 21.59
CA THR A 418 3.80 14.06 21.99
C THR A 418 4.53 13.52 23.22
N GLN A 419 5.75 14.01 23.48
CA GLN A 419 6.46 13.69 24.73
C GLN A 419 6.06 14.59 25.91
N CYS A 420 4.89 15.24 25.88
CA CYS A 420 4.48 16.24 26.86
C CYS A 420 3.41 15.73 27.84
N SER A 421 3.81 15.37 29.05
CA SER A 421 2.89 14.90 30.09
C SER A 421 1.80 15.93 30.45
N GLN A 422 2.10 17.23 30.35
CA GLN A 422 1.12 18.29 30.60
C GLN A 422 0.04 18.32 29.52
N ALA A 423 0.41 18.12 28.25
CA ALA A 423 -0.54 18.00 27.15
C ALA A 423 -1.47 16.79 27.35
N HIS A 424 -0.91 15.66 27.78
CA HIS A 424 -1.68 14.44 28.05
C HIS A 424 -2.70 14.65 29.16
N GLN A 425 -2.31 15.36 30.22
CA GLN A 425 -3.20 15.72 31.32
C GLN A 425 -4.35 16.61 30.83
N ILE A 426 -4.06 17.65 30.04
CA ILE A 426 -5.07 18.55 29.48
C ILE A 426 -6.10 17.78 28.64
N VAL A 427 -5.64 16.89 27.76
CA VAL A 427 -6.52 16.04 26.93
C VAL A 427 -7.37 15.12 27.81
N SER A 428 -6.77 14.49 28.82
CA SER A 428 -7.48 13.58 29.74
C SER A 428 -8.58 14.30 30.53
N GLU A 429 -8.28 15.49 31.06
CA GLU A 429 -9.24 16.33 31.77
C GLU A 429 -10.39 16.79 30.87
N TRP A 430 -10.09 17.09 29.61
CA TRP A 430 -11.11 17.43 28.62
C TRP A 430 -12.01 16.24 28.28
N GLN A 431 -11.43 15.06 28.04
CA GLN A 431 -12.19 13.83 27.74
C GLN A 431 -13.08 13.41 28.91
N ALA A 432 -12.64 13.63 30.16
CA ALA A 432 -13.45 13.40 31.34
C ALA A 432 -14.68 14.32 31.41
N ARG A 433 -14.58 15.55 30.88
CA ARG A 433 -15.70 16.50 30.80
C ARG A 433 -16.62 16.25 29.61
N HIS A 434 -16.11 15.59 28.57
CA HIS A 434 -16.83 15.31 27.31
C HIS A 434 -16.84 13.80 27.01
N PRO A 435 -17.55 12.98 27.82
CA PRO A 435 -17.59 11.55 27.59
C PRO A 435 -18.25 11.24 26.25
N VAL A 436 -17.63 10.36 25.47
CA VAL A 436 -18.21 9.83 24.23
C VAL A 436 -19.47 9.03 24.60
N GLN A 437 -20.64 9.59 24.32
CA GLN A 437 -21.90 8.88 24.47
C GLN A 437 -22.08 7.95 23.28
N ARG A 438 -22.35 6.67 23.56
CA ARG A 438 -22.73 5.73 22.51
C ARG A 438 -24.16 6.01 22.09
N GLU A 439 -24.42 6.12 20.80
CA GLU A 439 -25.80 6.22 20.29
C GLU A 439 -26.55 4.88 20.44
N SER A 440 -25.84 3.75 20.34
CA SER A 440 -26.40 2.42 20.50
C SER A 440 -25.36 1.43 21.02
N ASP A 441 -25.82 0.43 21.76
CA ASP A 441 -25.01 -0.73 22.16
C ASP A 441 -24.94 -1.79 21.03
N GLU A 442 -25.83 -1.72 20.03
CA GLU A 442 -25.91 -2.66 18.91
C GLU A 442 -25.25 -2.15 17.63
N TRP A 443 -25.18 -0.82 17.43
CA TRP A 443 -24.70 -0.20 16.20
C TRP A 443 -23.73 0.93 16.53
N MET A 444 -22.63 1.00 15.79
CA MET A 444 -21.68 2.11 15.89
C MET A 444 -21.94 3.08 14.74
N THR A 445 -22.00 4.37 15.04
CA THR A 445 -22.08 5.37 13.96
C THR A 445 -20.75 5.49 13.24
N VAL A 446 -20.77 6.00 12.01
CA VAL A 446 -19.53 6.31 11.26
C VAL A 446 -18.66 7.29 12.04
N GLU A 447 -19.29 8.26 12.73
CA GLU A 447 -18.59 9.24 13.56
C GLU A 447 -17.89 8.59 14.77
N GLU A 448 -18.58 7.71 15.49
CA GLU A 448 -17.99 6.94 16.59
C GLU A 448 -16.84 6.06 16.12
N MET A 449 -16.99 5.40 14.96
CA MET A 449 -15.93 4.57 14.39
C MET A 449 -14.71 5.41 13.98
N ASN A 450 -14.92 6.58 13.39
CA ASN A 450 -13.86 7.51 13.01
C ASN A 450 -13.10 7.99 14.26
N ILE A 451 -13.80 8.41 15.31
CA ILE A 451 -13.17 8.87 16.56
C ILE A 451 -12.35 7.75 17.21
N ARG A 452 -12.86 6.51 17.24
CA ARG A 452 -12.14 5.37 17.84
C ARG A 452 -10.93 4.93 17.02
N SER A 453 -11.03 4.99 15.70
CA SER A 453 -9.96 4.58 14.79
C SER A 453 -8.91 5.68 14.62
N LEU A 454 -9.18 6.88 15.11
CA LEU A 454 -8.35 8.06 14.89
C LEU A 454 -6.90 7.90 15.35
N PRO A 455 -6.58 7.32 16.52
CA PRO A 455 -5.17 7.09 16.89
C PRO A 455 -4.42 6.23 15.87
N VAL A 456 -5.09 5.21 15.31
CA VAL A 456 -4.50 4.34 14.28
C VAL A 456 -4.30 5.12 12.97
N TYR A 457 -5.29 5.90 12.54
CA TYR A 457 -5.16 6.72 11.34
C TYR A 457 -4.11 7.81 11.47
N LEU A 458 -4.03 8.47 12.63
CA LEU A 458 -3.00 9.47 12.88
C LEU A 458 -1.60 8.84 12.88
N GLN A 459 -1.43 7.69 13.54
CA GLN A 459 -0.15 6.98 13.52
C GLN A 459 0.25 6.59 12.09
N TRP A 460 -0.70 6.11 11.29
CA TRP A 460 -0.45 5.81 9.88
C TRP A 460 -0.02 7.07 9.11
N GLU A 461 -0.71 8.20 9.28
CA GLU A 461 -0.34 9.48 8.66
C GLU A 461 1.05 9.95 9.12
N MET A 462 1.36 9.81 10.41
CA MET A 462 2.68 10.11 10.96
C MET A 462 3.77 9.23 10.36
N ASP A 463 3.48 7.96 10.09
CA ASP A 463 4.43 7.04 9.46
C ASP A 463 4.65 7.35 7.97
N ASP A 464 3.61 7.75 7.20
CA ASP A 464 3.77 8.25 5.81
C ASP A 464 4.64 9.52 5.76
N LEU A 465 4.41 10.44 6.69
CA LEU A 465 5.11 11.72 6.73
C LEU A 465 6.49 11.65 7.39
N ARG A 466 6.82 10.56 8.07
CA ARG A 466 7.99 10.45 8.96
C ARG A 466 9.29 10.80 8.24
N GLU A 467 9.54 10.22 7.07
CA GLU A 467 10.80 10.41 6.33
C GLU A 467 10.98 11.86 5.86
N ARG A 468 9.87 12.56 5.61
CA ARG A 468 9.86 13.94 5.11
C ARG A 468 9.97 14.96 6.23
N ILE A 469 9.28 14.73 7.36
CA ILE A 469 9.11 15.71 8.43
C ILE A 469 10.13 15.56 9.56
N VAL A 470 10.54 14.34 9.93
CA VAL A 470 11.54 14.14 11.00
C VAL A 470 12.86 14.88 10.74
N PRO A 471 13.40 14.95 9.51
CA PRO A 471 14.58 15.76 9.22
C PRO A 471 14.38 17.26 9.50
N LEU A 472 13.13 17.74 9.50
CA LEU A 472 12.74 19.13 9.73
C LEU A 472 12.39 19.44 11.19
N ARG A 473 12.37 18.46 12.10
CA ARG A 473 11.92 18.64 13.50
C ARG A 473 12.65 19.74 14.28
N ASN A 474 13.89 20.03 13.91
CA ASN A 474 14.73 21.04 14.55
C ASN A 474 14.65 22.41 13.85
N VAL A 475 13.84 22.54 12.80
CA VAL A 475 13.63 23.82 12.12
C VAL A 475 12.76 24.70 13.00
N VAL A 476 13.30 25.85 13.38
CA VAL A 476 12.52 26.94 13.97
C VAL A 476 11.91 27.72 12.80
N LEU A 477 10.59 27.94 12.84
CA LEU A 477 9.94 28.76 11.82
C LEU A 477 10.33 30.24 12.05
N PRO A 478 10.40 31.08 11.00
CA PRO A 478 10.84 32.47 11.11
C PRO A 478 10.12 33.27 12.20
N ASP A 479 8.84 32.98 12.44
CA ASP A 479 8.02 33.60 13.47
C ASP A 479 8.51 33.35 14.91
N PHE A 480 9.30 32.29 15.12
CA PHE A 480 9.83 31.87 16.42
C PHE A 480 11.35 32.05 16.53
N GLU A 481 12.04 32.61 15.53
CA GLU A 481 13.50 32.79 15.55
C GLU A 481 13.99 33.85 16.56
N ASN A 482 13.07 34.63 17.14
CA ASN A 482 13.36 35.72 18.09
C ASN A 482 12.79 35.49 19.51
N GLU A 483 12.25 34.30 19.78
CA GLU A 483 11.80 33.85 21.10
C GLU A 483 12.83 32.90 21.72
#